data_AF-A0A915ZKI8-F1
#
_entry.id   AF-A0A915ZKI8-F1
#
_cell.length_a   1.000
_cell.length_b   1.000
_cell.length_c   1.000
_cell.angle_alpha   90.00
_cell.angle_beta   90.00
_cell.angle_gamma   90.00
#
_symmetry.space_group_name_H-M   'P 1'
#
loop_
_entity.id
_entity.type
_entity.pdbx_description
1 polymer ?
#
loop_
_entity_poly.entity_id
_entity_poly.type
_entity_poly.pdbx_seq_one_letter_code
_entity_poly.pdbx_strand_id
1 'polypeptide(L)'
;MEIVFEYIYTGSIKEESLTKGNILEAFYAADYFQLSGIQRIIIVKTYKDTLEKSCNENYSPEILSKLAETIPLTDDNIFLSSLVDAMAVIPLNTIEFGRLSIKGLRYFLSCTEKPFTTPEYEVFRYSAILAAKQVSDDAYKFFMERLPTLEQIEQNENLLQPEIKFITDHQKVAKELEPLTEFIDFRRIKGQILVDIIEPLEIVPAKILLKSNDSNLNNRLCLG
;
A
#
# COMPACT_ATOMS: atom_id res chain seq x y z
N MET A 1 11.85 -18.55 -19.87
CA MET A 1 11.49 -19.78 -20.62
C MET A 1 12.06 -21.06 -20.02
N GLU A 2 13.31 -21.07 -19.53
CA GLU A 2 13.95 -22.27 -18.95
C GLU A 2 13.09 -22.99 -17.89
N ILE A 3 12.52 -22.25 -16.93
CA ILE A 3 11.64 -22.78 -15.87
C ILE A 3 10.42 -23.55 -16.44
N VAL A 4 9.81 -23.02 -17.51
CA VAL A 4 8.66 -23.65 -18.15
C VAL A 4 9.07 -24.94 -18.86
N PHE A 5 10.23 -24.94 -19.52
CA PHE A 5 10.75 -26.15 -20.14
C PHE A 5 11.13 -27.19 -19.08
N GLU A 6 11.84 -26.81 -18.01
CA GLU A 6 12.15 -27.72 -16.89
C GLU A 6 10.89 -28.43 -16.39
N TYR A 7 9.80 -27.70 -16.20
CA TYR A 7 8.53 -28.30 -15.79
C TYR A 7 7.93 -29.25 -16.82
N ILE A 8 7.91 -28.89 -18.10
CA ILE A 8 7.36 -29.74 -19.17
C ILE A 8 8.13 -31.08 -19.25
N TYR A 9 9.46 -31.04 -19.08
CA TYR A 9 10.31 -32.23 -19.18
C TYR A 9 10.33 -33.07 -17.90
N THR A 10 10.24 -32.45 -16.71
CA THR A 10 10.43 -33.15 -15.43
C THR A 10 9.16 -33.28 -14.59
N GLY A 11 8.11 -32.51 -14.91
CA GLY A 11 6.90 -32.38 -14.09
C GLY A 11 7.08 -31.55 -12.83
N SER A 12 8.25 -30.95 -12.61
CA SER A 12 8.58 -30.19 -11.40
C SER A 12 9.51 -29.01 -11.73
N ILE A 13 9.61 -28.05 -10.79
CA ILE A 13 10.62 -26.99 -10.84
C ILE A 13 11.24 -26.85 -9.47
N LYS A 14 12.51 -26.48 -9.42
CA LYS A 14 13.15 -26.11 -8.15
C LYS A 14 12.63 -24.74 -7.71
N GLU A 15 12.11 -24.64 -6.49
CA GLU A 15 11.59 -23.36 -5.98
C GLU A 15 12.64 -22.25 -5.94
N GLU A 16 13.92 -22.59 -5.81
CA GLU A 16 15.05 -21.66 -5.81
C GLU A 16 15.33 -21.02 -7.19
N SER A 17 14.82 -21.62 -8.28
CA SER A 17 14.93 -21.02 -9.62
C SER A 17 13.96 -19.85 -9.81
N LEU A 18 12.89 -19.79 -9.01
CA LEU A 18 11.93 -18.68 -8.98
C LEU A 18 12.50 -17.52 -8.15
N THR A 19 12.80 -16.42 -8.83
CA THR A 19 13.37 -15.19 -8.28
C THR A 19 12.48 -14.00 -8.58
N LYS A 20 12.71 -12.87 -7.90
CA LYS A 20 12.00 -11.61 -8.17
C LYS A 20 12.02 -11.17 -9.63
N GLY A 21 13.09 -11.52 -10.35
CA GLY A 21 13.29 -11.11 -11.74
C GLY A 21 12.47 -11.92 -12.75
N ASN A 22 12.22 -13.20 -12.44
CA ASN A 22 11.64 -14.13 -13.41
C ASN A 22 10.25 -14.66 -13.03
N ILE A 23 9.81 -14.49 -11.77
CA ILE A 23 8.58 -15.11 -11.27
C ILE A 23 7.34 -14.67 -12.06
N LEU A 24 7.28 -13.40 -12.44
CA LEU A 24 6.15 -12.85 -13.19
C LEU A 24 6.14 -13.35 -14.64
N GLU A 25 7.31 -13.39 -15.30
CA GLU A 25 7.45 -13.92 -16.65
C GLU A 25 7.16 -15.43 -16.69
N ALA A 26 7.61 -16.16 -15.67
CA ALA A 26 7.31 -17.58 -15.52
C ALA A 26 5.81 -17.82 -15.33
N PHE A 27 5.12 -16.97 -14.55
CA PHE A 27 3.68 -17.06 -14.36
C PHE A 27 2.92 -16.83 -15.67
N TYR A 28 3.22 -15.76 -16.40
CA TYR A 28 2.55 -15.48 -17.69
C TYR A 28 2.89 -16.50 -18.77
N ALA A 29 4.13 -16.99 -18.81
CA ALA A 29 4.47 -18.07 -19.73
C ALA A 29 3.70 -19.35 -19.37
N ALA A 30 3.59 -19.70 -18.10
CA ALA A 30 2.78 -20.83 -17.66
C ALA A 30 1.30 -20.65 -18.02
N ASP A 31 0.76 -19.43 -17.91
CA ASP A 31 -0.60 -19.11 -18.34
C ASP A 31 -0.79 -19.32 -19.85
N TYR A 32 0.13 -18.77 -20.65
CA TYR A 32 0.12 -18.92 -22.11
C TYR A 32 0.16 -20.39 -22.56
N PHE A 33 0.96 -21.22 -21.89
CA PHE A 33 1.03 -22.67 -22.15
C PHE A 33 -0.04 -23.49 -21.41
N GLN A 34 -0.93 -22.85 -20.64
CA GLN A 34 -1.99 -23.49 -19.85
C GLN A 34 -1.46 -24.50 -18.80
N LEU A 35 -0.27 -24.24 -18.26
CA LEU A 35 0.41 -25.07 -17.28
C LEU A 35 0.00 -24.71 -15.85
N SER A 36 -1.24 -25.04 -15.49
CA SER A 36 -1.83 -24.72 -14.18
C SER A 36 -1.04 -25.24 -12.97
N GLY A 37 -0.25 -26.31 -13.15
CA GLY A 37 0.62 -26.83 -12.10
C GLY A 37 1.74 -25.87 -11.72
N ILE A 38 2.41 -25.24 -12.69
CA ILE A 38 3.44 -24.22 -12.44
C ILE A 38 2.82 -22.99 -11.81
N GLN A 39 1.67 -22.54 -12.33
CA GLN A 39 0.96 -21.37 -11.78
C GLN A 39 0.67 -21.58 -10.29
N ARG A 40 0.18 -22.77 -9.90
CA ARG A 40 -0.05 -23.12 -8.49
C ARG A 40 1.23 -23.09 -7.66
N ILE A 41 2.34 -23.65 -8.17
CA ILE A 41 3.64 -23.62 -7.46
C ILE A 41 4.08 -22.18 -7.23
N ILE A 42 3.97 -21.31 -8.26
CA ILE A 42 4.32 -19.90 -8.16
C ILE A 42 3.45 -19.18 -7.13
N ILE A 43 2.12 -19.34 -7.19
CA ILE A 43 1.18 -18.72 -6.23
C ILE A 43 1.52 -19.12 -4.79
N VAL A 44 1.67 -20.42 -4.53
CA VAL A 44 1.97 -20.94 -3.18
C VAL A 44 3.30 -20.41 -2.68
N LYS A 45 4.33 -20.41 -3.53
CA LYS A 45 5.64 -19.86 -3.18
C LYS A 45 5.55 -18.38 -2.84
N THR A 46 4.91 -17.57 -3.69
CA THR A 46 4.78 -16.14 -3.46
C THR A 46 4.04 -15.87 -2.16
N TYR A 47 2.90 -16.52 -1.95
CA TYR A 47 2.11 -16.38 -0.72
C TYR A 47 2.92 -16.73 0.53
N LYS A 48 3.64 -17.85 0.49
CA LYS A 48 4.53 -18.28 1.59
C LYS A 48 5.65 -17.28 1.84
N ASP A 49 6.31 -16.83 0.78
CA ASP A 49 7.36 -15.82 0.84
C ASP A 49 6.83 -14.49 1.40
N THR A 50 5.58 -14.12 1.11
CA THR A 50 4.93 -12.93 1.67
C THR A 50 4.83 -13.01 3.19
N LEU A 51 4.40 -14.16 3.71
CA LEU A 51 4.08 -14.34 5.12
C LEU A 51 5.29 -14.74 5.99
N GLU A 52 6.21 -15.53 5.47
CA GLU A 52 7.30 -16.14 6.25
C GLU A 52 8.61 -15.34 6.18
N LYS A 53 8.84 -14.60 5.09
CA LYS A 53 10.10 -13.86 4.93
C LYS A 53 10.03 -12.50 5.58
N SER A 54 11.19 -12.03 6.03
CA SER A 54 11.33 -10.66 6.51
C SER A 54 10.91 -9.66 5.42
N CYS A 55 10.51 -8.46 5.83
CA CYS A 55 10.05 -7.44 4.89
C CYS A 55 11.02 -7.26 3.73
N ASN A 56 12.34 -7.26 3.95
CA ASN A 56 13.37 -7.04 2.91
C ASN A 56 13.53 -8.19 1.91
N GLU A 57 13.13 -9.41 2.26
CA GLU A 57 13.23 -10.60 1.40
C GLU A 57 11.93 -10.92 0.66
N ASN A 58 10.81 -10.34 1.13
CA ASN A 58 9.50 -10.49 0.54
C ASN A 58 9.31 -9.55 -0.67
N TYR A 59 9.36 -10.06 -1.89
CA TYR A 59 9.23 -9.26 -3.13
C TYR A 59 7.79 -8.94 -3.56
N SER A 60 6.80 -9.23 -2.71
CA SER A 60 5.38 -9.00 -3.02
C SER A 60 5.05 -7.55 -3.38
N PRO A 61 5.57 -6.53 -2.66
CA PRO A 61 5.30 -5.13 -3.01
C PRO A 61 5.77 -4.76 -4.43
N GLU A 62 6.95 -5.23 -4.84
CA GLU A 62 7.50 -4.99 -6.17
C GLU A 62 6.73 -5.74 -7.25
N ILE A 63 6.36 -7.00 -6.98
CA ILE A 63 5.55 -7.82 -7.90
C ILE A 63 4.19 -7.14 -8.12
N LEU A 64 3.53 -6.70 -7.05
CA LEU A 64 2.23 -6.03 -7.14
C LEU A 64 2.34 -4.71 -7.91
N SER A 65 3.40 -3.95 -7.68
CA SER A 65 3.67 -2.72 -8.44
C SER A 65 3.82 -2.98 -9.92
N LYS A 66 4.60 -4.00 -10.29
CA LYS A 66 4.83 -4.36 -11.69
C LYS A 66 3.56 -4.87 -12.36
N LEU A 67 2.74 -5.65 -11.66
CA LEU A 67 1.45 -6.14 -12.16
C LEU A 67 0.45 -4.99 -12.38
N ALA A 68 0.39 -4.03 -11.46
CA ALA A 68 -0.50 -2.87 -11.56
C ALA A 68 -0.14 -1.93 -12.72
N GLU A 69 1.07 -2.05 -13.30
CA GLU A 69 1.43 -1.35 -14.54
C GLU A 69 0.90 -2.05 -15.79
N THR A 70 0.76 -3.37 -15.76
CA THR A 70 0.46 -4.19 -16.94
C THR A 70 -0.99 -4.62 -17.04
N ILE A 71 -1.70 -4.76 -15.92
CA ILE A 71 -3.07 -5.30 -15.86
C ILE A 71 -4.08 -4.17 -15.64
N PRO A 72 -5.18 -4.09 -16.42
CA PRO A 72 -6.31 -3.22 -16.11
C PRO A 72 -6.89 -3.58 -14.73
N LEU A 73 -7.27 -2.58 -13.93
CA LEU A 73 -7.86 -2.73 -12.58
C LEU A 73 -9.09 -3.67 -12.50
N THR A 74 -9.62 -4.13 -13.64
CA THR A 74 -10.85 -4.90 -13.79
C THR A 74 -10.65 -6.40 -14.05
N ASP A 75 -9.41 -6.86 -14.23
CA ASP A 75 -9.16 -8.27 -14.55
C ASP A 75 -8.93 -9.08 -13.28
N ASP A 76 -9.86 -10.01 -13.02
CA ASP A 76 -9.73 -11.00 -11.95
C ASP A 76 -8.58 -11.96 -12.28
N ASN A 77 -7.46 -11.80 -11.57
CA ASN A 77 -6.32 -12.70 -11.66
C ASN A 77 -6.12 -13.39 -10.31
N ILE A 78 -6.21 -14.73 -10.28
CA ILE A 78 -6.01 -15.55 -9.07
C ILE A 78 -4.67 -15.24 -8.39
N PHE A 79 -3.63 -14.96 -9.17
CA PHE A 79 -2.33 -14.57 -8.62
C PHE A 79 -2.40 -13.21 -7.92
N LEU A 80 -3.10 -12.23 -8.49
CA LEU A 80 -3.30 -10.93 -7.86
C LEU A 80 -4.13 -11.03 -6.58
N SER A 81 -5.25 -11.77 -6.61
CA SER A 81 -6.09 -11.93 -5.43
C SER A 81 -5.33 -12.59 -4.29
N SER A 82 -4.55 -13.65 -4.57
CA SER A 82 -3.72 -14.31 -3.57
C SER A 82 -2.61 -13.40 -3.04
N LEU A 83 -2.02 -12.55 -3.89
CA LEU A 83 -0.99 -11.60 -3.47
C LEU A 83 -1.55 -10.51 -2.56
N VAL A 84 -2.71 -9.95 -2.92
CA VAL A 84 -3.41 -8.95 -2.11
C VAL A 84 -3.82 -9.54 -0.76
N ASP A 85 -4.40 -10.75 -0.74
CA ASP A 85 -4.79 -11.42 0.50
C ASP A 85 -3.58 -11.63 1.43
N ALA A 86 -2.43 -12.05 0.90
CA ALA A 86 -1.21 -12.24 1.69
C ALA A 86 -0.68 -10.91 2.25
N MET A 87 -0.68 -9.85 1.42
CA MET A 87 -0.21 -8.52 1.83
C MET A 87 -1.15 -7.81 2.80
N ALA A 88 -2.45 -8.08 2.77
CA ALA A 88 -3.44 -7.47 3.66
C ALA A 88 -3.21 -7.79 5.15
N VAL A 89 -2.51 -8.89 5.44
CA VAL A 89 -2.13 -9.30 6.80
C VAL A 89 -0.95 -8.46 7.32
N ILE A 90 -0.09 -7.99 6.44
CA ILE A 90 1.13 -7.24 6.77
C ILE A 90 0.80 -5.75 6.91
N PRO A 91 1.14 -5.10 8.03
CA PRO A 91 0.89 -3.66 8.17
C PRO A 91 1.67 -2.84 7.13
N LEU A 92 1.02 -1.88 6.47
CA LEU A 92 1.67 -1.06 5.42
C LEU A 92 2.91 -0.33 5.95
N ASN A 93 2.91 0.06 7.23
CA ASN A 93 4.04 0.73 7.87
C ASN A 93 5.33 -0.11 7.94
N THR A 94 5.27 -1.44 7.77
CA THR A 94 6.46 -2.30 7.73
C THR A 94 7.05 -2.41 6.33
N ILE A 95 6.31 -1.98 5.30
CA ILE A 95 6.78 -1.97 3.92
C ILE A 95 7.61 -0.71 3.71
N GLU A 96 8.85 -0.87 3.26
CA GLU A 96 9.71 0.28 2.96
C GLU A 96 9.11 1.13 1.82
N PHE A 97 9.16 2.46 2.00
CA PHE A 97 8.69 3.42 1.00
C PHE A 97 9.47 3.30 -0.31
N GLY A 98 8.75 3.15 -1.43
CA GLY A 98 9.32 3.00 -2.76
C GLY A 98 9.38 1.55 -3.26
N ARG A 99 9.12 0.55 -2.40
CA ARG A 99 8.95 -0.84 -2.83
C ARG A 99 7.58 -1.11 -3.45
N LEU A 100 6.57 -0.39 -2.95
CA LEU A 100 5.24 -0.34 -3.53
C LEU A 100 5.07 0.99 -4.27
N SER A 101 4.68 0.94 -5.54
CA SER A 101 4.37 2.12 -6.36
C SER A 101 2.97 2.68 -6.03
N ILE A 102 2.70 3.94 -6.39
CA ILE A 102 1.35 4.53 -6.24
C ILE A 102 0.29 3.70 -6.96
N LYS A 103 0.58 3.21 -8.18
CA LYS A 103 -0.34 2.34 -8.92
C LYS A 103 -0.56 1.00 -8.20
N GLY A 104 0.50 0.38 -7.70
CA GLY A 104 0.42 -0.85 -6.91
C GLY A 104 -0.38 -0.68 -5.63
N LEU A 105 -0.17 0.41 -4.91
CA LEU A 105 -0.94 0.76 -3.72
C LEU A 105 -2.40 1.04 -4.07
N ARG A 106 -2.69 1.77 -5.15
CA ARG A 106 -4.06 2.02 -5.60
C ARG A 106 -4.79 0.71 -5.90
N TYR A 107 -4.14 -0.20 -6.63
CA TYR A 107 -4.67 -1.53 -6.90
C TYR A 107 -4.94 -2.29 -5.60
N PHE A 108 -3.94 -2.34 -4.70
CA PHE A 108 -4.05 -2.97 -3.39
C PHE A 108 -5.27 -2.47 -2.60
N LEU A 109 -5.45 -1.15 -2.51
CA LEU A 109 -6.57 -0.53 -1.80
C LEU A 109 -7.92 -0.72 -2.49
N SER A 110 -7.94 -0.90 -3.82
CA SER A 110 -9.17 -1.13 -4.57
C SER A 110 -9.73 -2.54 -4.43
N CYS A 111 -8.86 -3.52 -4.17
CA CYS A 111 -9.23 -4.94 -4.11
C CYS A 111 -9.76 -5.39 -2.75
N THR A 112 -9.68 -4.55 -1.72
CA THR A 112 -10.03 -4.95 -0.36
C THR A 112 -11.45 -4.59 0.01
N GLU A 113 -12.35 -5.55 -0.17
CA GLU A 113 -13.65 -5.55 0.51
C GLU A 113 -13.51 -5.90 2.01
N LYS A 114 -12.35 -6.43 2.43
CA LYS A 114 -12.05 -6.81 3.82
C LYS A 114 -11.23 -5.73 4.54
N PRO A 115 -11.43 -5.53 5.86
CA PRO A 115 -10.63 -4.58 6.63
C PRO A 115 -9.17 -5.01 6.70
N PHE A 116 -8.26 -4.08 6.41
CA PHE A 116 -6.83 -4.27 6.62
C PHE A 116 -6.49 -4.44 8.11
N THR A 117 -5.38 -5.11 8.41
CA THR A 117 -4.71 -4.98 9.72
C THR A 117 -4.30 -3.53 9.98
N THR A 118 -4.03 -2.77 8.91
CA THR A 118 -3.56 -1.38 8.95
C THR A 118 -4.74 -0.42 9.19
N PRO A 119 -4.74 0.39 10.26
CA PRO A 119 -5.78 1.42 10.48
C PRO A 119 -5.78 2.50 9.39
N GLU A 120 -6.92 3.14 9.15
CA GLU A 120 -7.10 4.13 8.07
C GLU A 120 -6.12 5.32 8.13
N TYR A 121 -5.72 5.76 9.34
CA TYR A 121 -4.69 6.79 9.46
C TYR A 121 -3.33 6.31 8.93
N GLU A 122 -2.96 5.06 9.18
CA GLU A 122 -1.69 4.52 8.71
C GLU A 122 -1.70 4.28 7.20
N VAL A 123 -2.87 3.95 6.63
CA VAL A 123 -3.08 3.94 5.18
C VAL A 123 -2.85 5.33 4.59
N PHE A 124 -3.43 6.37 5.22
CA PHE A 124 -3.21 7.76 4.81
C PHE A 124 -1.73 8.17 4.92
N ARG A 125 -1.11 7.89 6.07
CA ARG A 125 0.30 8.17 6.34
C ARG A 125 1.19 7.56 5.26
N TYR A 126 0.99 6.26 4.98
CA TYR A 126 1.78 5.56 3.98
C TYR A 126 1.61 6.19 2.60
N SER A 127 0.36 6.48 2.22
CA SER A 127 0.01 7.09 0.94
C SER A 127 0.65 8.47 0.76
N ALA A 128 0.57 9.32 1.78
CA ALA A 128 1.11 10.68 1.75
C ALA A 128 2.64 10.70 1.66
N ILE A 129 3.33 9.85 2.43
CA ILE A 129 4.79 9.74 2.39
C ILE A 129 5.26 9.16 1.04
N LEU A 130 4.54 8.17 0.50
CA LEU A 130 4.83 7.60 -0.81
C LEU A 130 4.68 8.65 -1.92
N ALA A 131 3.58 9.41 -1.91
CA ALA A 131 3.36 10.53 -2.83
C ALA A 131 4.46 11.60 -2.71
N ALA A 132 4.86 11.94 -1.49
CA ALA A 132 5.94 12.89 -1.25
C ALA A 132 7.28 12.41 -1.81
N LYS A 133 7.59 11.12 -1.65
CA LYS A 133 8.81 10.49 -2.21
C LYS A 133 8.87 10.56 -3.74
N GLN A 134 7.73 10.48 -4.41
CA GLN A 134 7.67 10.61 -5.87
C GLN A 134 7.91 12.05 -6.34
N VAL A 135 7.63 13.05 -5.49
CA VAL A 135 7.83 14.46 -5.81
C VAL A 135 9.27 14.90 -5.58
N SER A 136 9.83 14.68 -4.38
CA SER A 136 11.22 15.04 -4.06
C SER A 136 11.69 14.42 -2.73
N ASP A 137 13.02 14.31 -2.56
CA ASP A 137 13.62 13.86 -1.30
C ASP A 137 13.33 14.82 -0.13
N ASP A 138 13.22 16.13 -0.42
CA ASP A 138 12.89 17.14 0.59
C ASP A 138 11.43 17.01 1.06
N ALA A 139 10.50 16.77 0.12
CA ALA A 139 9.12 16.46 0.47
C ALA A 139 9.03 15.17 1.28
N TYR A 140 9.75 14.12 0.88
CA TYR A 140 9.81 12.86 1.62
C TYR A 140 10.25 13.04 3.08
N LYS A 141 11.34 13.76 3.32
CA LYS A 141 11.84 14.05 4.67
C LYS A 141 10.82 14.83 5.49
N PHE A 142 10.23 15.86 4.91
CA PHE A 142 9.21 16.67 5.58
C PHE A 142 7.99 15.86 6.02
N PHE A 143 7.42 15.05 5.13
CA PHE A 143 6.25 14.24 5.47
C PHE A 143 6.60 13.11 6.46
N MET A 144 7.81 12.55 6.40
CA MET A 144 8.28 11.60 7.41
C MET A 144 8.37 12.21 8.82
N GLU A 145 8.79 13.47 8.92
CA GLU A 145 8.86 14.20 10.20
C GLU A 145 7.47 14.63 10.70
N ARG A 146 6.53 14.91 9.79
CA ARG A 146 5.21 15.48 10.10
C ARG A 146 4.10 14.45 10.30
N LEU A 147 4.26 13.26 9.75
CA LEU A 147 3.31 12.16 9.89
C LEU A 147 3.87 11.08 10.83
N PRO A 148 3.69 11.22 12.15
CA PRO A 148 4.10 10.20 13.10
C PRO A 148 3.27 8.91 12.95
N THR A 149 3.79 7.78 13.43
CA THR A 149 3.02 6.52 13.52
C THR A 149 1.95 6.61 14.61
N LEU A 150 0.94 5.71 14.60
CA LEU A 150 -0.05 5.69 15.68
C LEU A 150 0.59 5.43 17.04
N GLU A 151 1.55 4.51 17.10
CA GLU A 151 2.32 4.23 18.32
C GLU A 151 3.00 5.50 18.86
N GLN A 152 3.57 6.34 17.99
CA GLN A 152 4.21 7.60 18.39
C GLN A 152 3.19 8.63 18.89
N ILE A 153 2.00 8.69 18.30
CA ILE A 153 0.91 9.56 18.74
C ILE A 153 0.41 9.14 20.12
N GLU A 154 0.26 7.84 20.36
CA GLU A 154 -0.22 7.29 21.64
C GLU A 154 0.80 7.48 22.78
N GLN A 155 2.09 7.41 22.47
CA GLN A 155 3.17 7.60 23.45
C GLN A 155 3.47 9.07 23.76
N ASN A 156 3.17 10.00 22.84
CA ASN A 156 3.40 11.43 22.99
C ASN A 156 2.11 12.22 22.79
N GLU A 157 1.28 12.33 23.82
CA GLU A 157 0.05 13.17 23.80
C GLU A 157 0.35 14.66 23.51
N ASN A 158 1.61 15.10 23.66
CA ASN A 158 2.06 16.46 23.38
C ASN A 158 2.92 16.52 22.10
N LEU A 159 2.34 16.20 20.94
CA LEU A 159 2.95 16.51 19.64
C LEU A 159 3.02 18.04 19.46
N LEU A 160 4.02 18.68 20.08
CA LEU A 160 4.38 20.06 19.82
C LEU A 160 4.80 20.16 18.36
N GLN A 161 3.92 20.69 17.53
CA GLN A 161 4.24 20.89 16.12
C GLN A 161 5.44 21.84 16.02
N PRO A 162 6.53 21.44 15.33
CA PRO A 162 7.51 22.42 14.90
C PRO A 162 6.81 23.44 14.01
N GLU A 163 7.23 24.71 14.02
CA GLU A 163 6.70 25.73 13.10
C GLU A 163 6.61 25.16 11.67
N ILE A 164 5.43 25.28 11.05
CA ILE A 164 5.21 24.78 9.69
C ILE A 164 6.04 25.64 8.74
N LYS A 165 7.23 25.18 8.39
CA LYS A 165 7.92 25.66 7.19
C LYS A 165 7.27 24.97 6.01
N PHE A 166 6.29 25.64 5.42
CA PHE A 166 5.65 25.18 4.20
C PHE A 166 6.72 24.90 3.13
N ILE A 167 6.71 23.67 2.61
CA ILE A 167 7.44 23.36 1.39
C ILE A 167 6.60 23.80 0.21
N THR A 168 7.23 24.45 -0.76
CA THR A 168 6.61 24.94 -2.01
C THR A 168 5.95 23.82 -2.84
N ASP A 169 6.24 22.55 -2.53
CA ASP A 169 5.82 21.38 -3.31
C ASP A 169 4.58 20.64 -2.76
N HIS A 170 3.93 21.10 -1.68
CA HIS A 170 2.75 20.43 -1.12
C HIS A 170 1.63 20.22 -2.15
N GLN A 171 1.43 21.16 -3.08
CA GLN A 171 0.45 21.02 -4.16
C GLN A 171 0.80 19.89 -5.14
N LYS A 172 2.09 19.60 -5.36
CA LYS A 172 2.50 18.46 -6.18
C LYS A 172 2.23 17.15 -5.45
N VAL A 173 2.50 17.11 -4.16
CA VAL A 173 2.18 15.94 -3.31
C VAL A 173 0.67 15.68 -3.30
N ALA A 174 -0.15 16.73 -3.18
CA ALA A 174 -1.60 16.62 -3.25
C ALA A 174 -2.09 15.97 -4.56
N LYS A 175 -1.49 16.36 -5.70
CA LYS A 175 -1.82 15.77 -7.01
C LYS A 175 -1.42 14.29 -7.12
N GLU A 176 -0.26 13.91 -6.61
CA GLU A 176 0.17 12.51 -6.59
C GLU A 176 -0.67 11.66 -5.61
N LEU A 177 -1.15 12.27 -4.53
CA LEU A 177 -1.99 11.62 -3.52
C LEU A 177 -3.46 11.46 -3.96
N GLU A 178 -3.98 12.39 -4.78
CA GLU A 178 -5.36 12.42 -5.27
C GLU A 178 -5.93 11.03 -5.64
N PRO A 179 -5.29 10.20 -6.49
CA PRO A 179 -5.82 8.89 -6.89
C PRO A 179 -5.93 7.86 -5.75
N LEU A 180 -5.31 8.12 -4.59
CA LEU A 180 -5.39 7.26 -3.40
C LEU A 180 -6.44 7.74 -2.40
N THR A 181 -6.80 9.04 -2.44
CA THR A 181 -7.74 9.64 -1.48
C THR A 181 -9.13 9.02 -1.53
N GLU A 182 -9.53 8.48 -2.69
CA GLU A 182 -10.83 7.81 -2.87
C GLU A 182 -10.96 6.51 -2.04
N PHE A 183 -9.85 5.90 -1.64
CA PHE A 183 -9.81 4.65 -0.89
C PHE A 183 -9.60 4.85 0.63
N ILE A 184 -9.43 6.09 1.08
CA ILE A 184 -9.18 6.41 2.50
C ILE A 184 -10.47 6.91 3.14
N ASP A 185 -10.99 6.15 4.10
CA ASP A 185 -12.15 6.60 4.88
C ASP A 185 -11.72 7.49 6.06
N PHE A 186 -11.61 8.79 5.80
CA PHE A 186 -11.27 9.80 6.80
C PHE A 186 -12.24 9.83 8.00
N ARG A 187 -13.46 9.29 7.88
CA ARG A 187 -14.41 9.20 9.01
C ARG A 187 -13.93 8.23 10.09
N ARG A 188 -13.08 7.27 9.72
CA ARG A 188 -12.51 6.26 10.63
C ARG A 188 -11.24 6.75 11.33
N ILE A 189 -10.76 7.94 10.99
CA ILE A 189 -9.61 8.58 11.64
C ILE A 189 -10.10 9.42 12.82
N LYS A 190 -9.39 9.38 13.96
CA LYS A 190 -9.71 10.19 15.15
C LYS A 190 -9.73 11.69 14.78
N GLY A 191 -10.78 12.41 15.17
CA GLY A 191 -10.93 13.83 14.83
C GLY A 191 -9.75 14.72 15.24
N GLN A 192 -9.09 14.42 16.37
CA GLN A 192 -7.88 15.13 16.80
C GLN A 192 -6.73 14.98 15.80
N ILE A 193 -6.54 13.78 15.24
CA ILE A 193 -5.53 13.51 14.20
C ILE A 193 -5.89 14.27 12.91
N LEU A 194 -7.17 14.36 12.56
CA LEU A 194 -7.61 15.12 11.39
C LEU A 194 -7.24 16.60 11.51
N VAL A 195 -7.57 17.24 12.64
CA VAL A 195 -7.39 18.68 12.86
C VAL A 195 -5.93 19.04 13.12
N ASP A 196 -5.22 18.25 13.94
CA ASP A 196 -3.86 18.58 14.32
C ASP A 196 -2.85 18.13 13.27
N ILE A 197 -3.04 16.97 12.66
CA ILE A 197 -1.98 16.36 11.82
C ILE A 197 -2.31 16.50 10.33
N ILE A 198 -3.53 16.17 9.91
CA ILE A 198 -3.86 16.07 8.46
C ILE A 198 -4.20 17.43 7.85
N GLU A 199 -5.08 18.20 8.50
CA GLU A 199 -5.57 19.49 7.99
C GLU A 199 -4.45 20.51 7.73
N PRO A 200 -3.43 20.68 8.61
CA PRO A 200 -2.37 21.67 8.39
C PRO A 200 -1.41 21.34 7.25
N LEU A 201 -1.46 20.11 6.70
CA LEU A 201 -0.60 19.70 5.59
C LEU A 201 -1.11 20.18 4.23
N GLU A 202 -2.38 20.59 4.14
CA GLU A 202 -3.02 21.11 2.91
C GLU A 202 -2.90 20.18 1.67
N ILE A 203 -2.68 18.87 1.89
CA ILE A 203 -2.61 17.85 0.82
C ILE A 203 -3.93 17.13 0.55
N VAL A 204 -4.92 17.30 1.44
CA VAL A 204 -6.27 16.75 1.30
C VAL A 204 -7.26 17.91 1.18
N PRO A 205 -8.15 17.92 0.18
CA PRO A 205 -9.17 18.96 0.07
C PRO A 205 -10.03 19.08 1.33
N ALA A 206 -10.19 20.30 1.86
CA ALA A 206 -10.99 20.57 3.06
C ALA A 206 -12.42 20.02 3.00
N LYS A 207 -13.01 19.93 1.79
CA LYS A 207 -14.34 19.36 1.56
C LYS A 207 -14.45 17.88 1.97
N ILE A 208 -13.35 17.12 1.88
CA ILE A 208 -13.31 15.70 2.31
C ILE A 208 -13.26 15.65 3.85
N LEU A 209 -12.44 16.49 4.47
CA LEU A 209 -12.27 16.55 5.94
C LEU A 209 -13.52 17.06 6.68
N LEU A 210 -14.24 18.02 6.12
CA LEU A 210 -15.49 18.54 6.71
C LEU A 210 -16.58 17.46 6.79
N LYS A 211 -16.72 16.62 5.75
CA LYS A 211 -17.67 15.50 5.76
C LYS A 211 -17.39 14.48 6.87
N SER A 212 -16.12 14.31 7.27
CA SER A 212 -15.74 13.42 8.38
C SER A 212 -15.92 14.03 9.76
N ASN A 213 -15.81 15.36 9.90
CA ASN A 213 -15.96 16.04 11.19
C ASN A 213 -17.43 16.14 11.63
N ASP A 214 -18.37 16.36 10.71
CA ASP A 214 -19.81 16.39 11.02
C ASP A 214 -20.31 15.05 11.59
N SER A 215 -19.79 13.91 11.12
CA SER A 215 -20.12 12.59 11.68
C SER A 215 -19.56 12.37 13.08
N ASN A 216 -18.37 12.91 13.38
CA ASN A 216 -17.73 12.76 14.70
C ASN A 216 -18.34 13.68 15.76
N LEU A 217 -18.82 14.87 15.37
CA LEU A 217 -19.55 15.79 16.25
C LEU A 217 -20.92 15.23 16.68
N ASN A 218 -21.64 14.56 15.77
CA ASN A 218 -22.93 13.93 16.09
C ASN A 218 -22.80 12.75 17.07
N ASN A 219 -21.70 11.99 17.02
CA ASN A 219 -21.44 10.91 17.97
C ASN A 219 -21.11 11.40 19.40
N ARG A 220 -20.59 12.63 19.55
CA ARG A 220 -20.36 13.24 20.88
C ARG A 220 -21.65 13.71 21.55
N LEU A 221 -22.71 14.00 20.79
CA LEU A 221 -23.99 14.48 21.32
C LEU A 221 -24.93 13.34 21.78
N CYS A 222 -24.63 12.08 21.47
CA CYS A 222 -25.46 10.92 21.85
C CYS A 222 -24.95 10.15 23.08
N LEU A 223 -23.87 10.62 23.73
CA LEU A 223 -23.29 10.04 24.94
C LEU A 223 -23.41 10.98 26.17
N GLY A 224 -24.31 11.96 26.10
CA GLY A 224 -24.65 12.88 27.21
C GLY A 224 -25.85 12.39 28.02
#